data_AF-A0A4Y2ABM2-F1
#
_entry.id   AF-A0A4Y2ABM2-F1
#
_cell.length_a   1.000
_cell.length_b   1.000
_cell.length_c   1.000
_cell.angle_alpha   90.00
_cell.angle_beta   90.00
_cell.angle_gamma   90.00
#
_symmetry.space_group_name_H-M   'P 1'
#
loop_
_entity.id
_entity.type
_entity.pdbx_description
1 polymer ?
#
loop_
_entity_poly.entity_id
_entity_poly.type
_entity_poly.pdbx_seq_one_letter_code
_entity_poly.pdbx_strand_id
1 'polypeptide(L)'
;MMAEMKSGQEGLERKMEAGQEEMRSGQERMKKGQEEMKGLIDEVKGEVQRKIDEVEEKVQMKVKDVKSEVKEKIEKVEHKVQGKIGEIERRLSELEDRPFRFFASPEFMHPRPTIKSLTFDGQTSWAVFKTQFDVVSSTNGWTDFVKASQLVASLRGSAAGANLI
;
A
#
# COMPACT_ATOMS: atom_id res chain seq x y z
N MET A 1 -49.79 -33.01 -84.33
CA MET A 1 -48.63 -32.22 -84.82
C MET A 1 -48.74 -30.72 -84.57
N MET A 2 -49.45 -29.90 -85.38
CA MET A 2 -49.38 -28.43 -85.23
C MET A 2 -49.91 -27.91 -83.88
N ALA A 3 -51.00 -28.52 -83.37
CA ALA A 3 -51.58 -28.17 -82.07
C ALA A 3 -50.71 -28.62 -80.88
N GLU A 4 -50.08 -29.79 -80.96
CA GLU A 4 -49.14 -30.30 -79.93
C GLU A 4 -47.85 -29.47 -79.87
N MET A 5 -47.39 -28.97 -81.01
CA MET A 5 -46.21 -28.10 -81.06
C MET A 5 -46.49 -26.76 -80.36
N LYS A 6 -47.68 -26.18 -80.58
CA LYS A 6 -48.12 -24.97 -79.87
C LYS A 6 -48.27 -25.19 -78.37
N SER A 7 -48.92 -26.28 -77.94
CA SER A 7 -49.09 -26.55 -76.51
C SER A 7 -47.76 -26.85 -75.80
N GLY A 8 -46.82 -27.52 -76.48
CA GLY A 8 -45.46 -27.72 -76.00
C GLY A 8 -44.69 -26.41 -75.83
N GLN A 9 -44.83 -25.48 -76.78
CA GLN A 9 -44.18 -24.17 -76.75
C GLN A 9 -44.74 -23.28 -75.63
N GLU A 10 -46.07 -23.23 -75.47
CA GLU A 10 -46.74 -22.52 -74.37
C GLU A 10 -46.37 -23.11 -72.99
N GLY A 11 -46.24 -24.43 -72.87
CA GLY A 11 -45.83 -25.08 -71.63
C GLY A 11 -44.38 -24.77 -71.24
N LEU A 12 -43.51 -24.58 -72.22
CA LEU A 12 -42.10 -24.22 -72.03
C LEU A 12 -41.96 -22.75 -71.62
N GLU A 13 -42.74 -21.86 -72.25
CA GLU A 13 -42.82 -20.43 -71.93
C GLU A 13 -43.31 -20.21 -70.49
N ARG A 14 -44.42 -20.86 -70.08
CA ARG A 14 -44.90 -20.78 -68.69
C ARG A 14 -43.87 -21.26 -67.65
N LYS A 15 -43.11 -22.32 -67.96
CA LYS A 15 -42.04 -22.80 -67.05
C LYS A 15 -40.90 -21.81 -66.95
N MET A 16 -40.55 -21.13 -68.04
CA MET A 16 -39.50 -20.11 -68.06
C MET A 16 -39.94 -18.88 -67.26
N GLU A 17 -41.19 -18.44 -67.44
CA GLU A 17 -41.79 -17.35 -66.66
C GLU A 17 -41.82 -17.67 -65.17
N ALA A 18 -42.32 -18.85 -64.78
CA ALA A 18 -42.34 -19.28 -63.39
C ALA A 18 -40.93 -19.34 -62.76
N GLY A 19 -39.93 -19.83 -63.51
CA GLY A 19 -38.54 -19.85 -63.06
C GLY A 19 -37.94 -18.44 -62.89
N GLN A 20 -38.27 -17.50 -63.78
CA GLN A 20 -37.84 -16.10 -63.63
C GLN A 20 -38.52 -15.42 -62.45
N GLU A 21 -39.80 -15.70 -62.20
CA GLU A 21 -40.56 -15.15 -61.08
C GLU A 21 -40.06 -15.70 -59.73
N GLU A 22 -39.75 -16.99 -59.64
CA GLU A 22 -39.06 -17.58 -58.48
C GLU A 22 -37.70 -16.91 -58.24
N MET A 23 -36.90 -16.66 -59.29
CA MET A 23 -35.61 -16.01 -59.15
C MET A 23 -35.76 -14.56 -58.65
N ARG A 24 -36.73 -13.81 -59.17
CA ARG A 24 -37.05 -12.45 -58.70
C ARG A 24 -37.48 -12.44 -57.24
N SER A 25 -38.44 -13.29 -56.87
CA SER A 25 -38.93 -13.38 -55.49
C SER A 25 -37.85 -13.85 -54.53
N GLY A 26 -36.98 -14.78 -54.93
CA GLY A 26 -35.80 -15.20 -54.18
C GLY A 26 -34.82 -14.06 -53.93
N GLN A 27 -34.55 -13.23 -54.95
CA GLN A 27 -33.71 -12.03 -54.81
C GLN A 27 -34.33 -10.98 -53.88
N GLU A 28 -35.63 -10.74 -53.96
CA GLU A 28 -36.34 -9.82 -53.06
C GLU A 28 -36.30 -10.30 -51.61
N ARG A 29 -36.55 -11.60 -51.37
CA ARG A 29 -36.46 -12.19 -50.03
C ARG A 29 -35.04 -12.08 -49.46
N MET A 30 -34.02 -12.26 -50.29
CA MET A 30 -32.62 -12.10 -49.88
C MET A 30 -32.30 -10.65 -49.52
N LYS A 31 -32.71 -9.67 -50.34
CA LYS A 31 -32.53 -8.25 -50.04
C LYS A 31 -33.22 -7.85 -48.75
N LYS A 32 -34.48 -8.27 -48.58
CA LYS A 32 -35.24 -8.01 -47.35
C LYS A 32 -34.55 -8.61 -46.12
N GLY A 33 -34.06 -9.84 -46.21
CA GLY A 33 -33.31 -10.47 -45.12
C GLY A 33 -32.00 -9.75 -44.79
N GLN A 34 -31.31 -9.19 -45.79
CA GLN A 34 -30.13 -8.35 -45.57
C GLN A 34 -30.46 -7.03 -44.88
N GLU A 35 -31.57 -6.39 -45.26
CA GLU A 35 -32.04 -5.16 -44.61
C GLU A 35 -32.46 -5.38 -43.15
N GLU A 36 -33.21 -6.46 -42.88
CA GLU A 36 -33.60 -6.86 -41.53
C GLU A 36 -32.36 -7.14 -40.67
N MET A 37 -31.40 -7.90 -41.19
CA MET A 37 -30.15 -8.20 -40.48
C MET A 37 -29.34 -6.93 -40.20
N LYS A 38 -29.26 -6.00 -41.16
CA LYS A 38 -28.59 -4.72 -40.97
C LYS A 38 -29.27 -3.89 -39.89
N GLY A 39 -30.61 -3.83 -39.88
CA GLY A 39 -31.37 -3.13 -38.85
C GLY A 39 -31.11 -3.66 -37.45
N LEU A 40 -31.10 -4.99 -37.29
CA LEU A 40 -30.77 -5.65 -36.02
C LEU A 40 -29.33 -5.33 -35.56
N ILE A 41 -28.37 -5.32 -36.49
CA ILE A 41 -26.98 -4.96 -36.18
C ILE A 41 -26.90 -3.51 -35.69
N ASP A 42 -27.59 -2.58 -36.36
CA ASP A 42 -27.59 -1.17 -35.99
C ASP A 42 -28.27 -0.94 -34.62
N GLU A 43 -29.36 -1.66 -34.33
CA GLU A 43 -30.05 -1.63 -33.03
C GLU A 43 -29.15 -2.15 -31.90
N VAL A 44 -28.56 -3.34 -32.09
CA VAL A 44 -27.63 -3.94 -31.11
C VAL A 44 -26.43 -3.03 -30.89
N LYS A 45 -25.87 -2.44 -31.96
CA LYS A 45 -24.77 -1.48 -31.85
C LYS A 45 -25.18 -0.25 -31.03
N GLY A 46 -26.38 0.28 -31.24
CA GLY A 46 -26.91 1.40 -30.47
C GLY A 46 -27.16 1.05 -29.00
N GLU A 47 -27.65 -0.15 -28.69
CA GLU A 47 -27.78 -0.62 -27.31
C GLU A 47 -26.45 -0.80 -26.60
N VAL A 48 -25.47 -1.42 -27.28
CA VAL A 48 -24.12 -1.61 -26.73
C VAL A 48 -23.48 -0.25 -26.45
N GLN A 49 -23.57 0.71 -27.37
CA GLN A 49 -23.03 2.04 -27.15
C GLN A 49 -23.69 2.74 -25.95
N ARG A 50 -25.02 2.70 -25.84
CA ARG A 50 -25.74 3.27 -24.68
C ARG A 50 -25.31 2.66 -23.35
N LYS A 51 -25.11 1.34 -23.30
CA LYS A 51 -24.64 0.65 -22.09
C LYS A 51 -23.20 1.02 -21.75
N ILE A 52 -22.34 1.21 -22.75
CA ILE A 52 -20.97 1.68 -22.55
C ILE A 52 -20.99 3.08 -21.92
N ASP A 53 -21.77 4.00 -22.50
CA ASP A 53 -21.87 5.38 -22.02
C ASP A 53 -22.40 5.42 -20.56
N GLU A 54 -23.44 4.63 -20.25
CA GLU A 54 -24.00 4.54 -18.89
C GLU A 54 -22.98 4.00 -17.88
N VAL A 55 -22.20 2.98 -18.26
CA VAL A 55 -21.14 2.42 -17.42
C VAL A 55 -20.02 3.44 -17.21
N GLU A 56 -19.63 4.17 -18.26
CA GLU A 56 -18.60 5.19 -18.19
C GLU A 56 -19.00 6.31 -17.21
N GLU A 57 -20.21 6.84 -17.32
CA GLU A 57 -20.72 7.85 -16.39
C GLU A 57 -20.74 7.35 -14.94
N LYS A 58 -21.23 6.12 -14.71
CA LYS A 58 -21.24 5.50 -13.38
C LYS A 58 -19.85 5.36 -12.79
N VAL A 59 -18.87 4.98 -13.61
CA VAL A 59 -17.47 4.84 -13.18
C VAL A 59 -16.88 6.22 -12.85
N GLN A 60 -17.09 7.22 -13.70
CA GLN A 60 -16.59 8.58 -13.46
C GLN A 60 -17.15 9.18 -12.16
N MET A 61 -18.45 8.99 -11.90
CA MET A 61 -19.08 9.46 -10.67
C MET A 61 -18.47 8.79 -9.44
N LYS A 62 -18.34 7.45 -9.44
CA LYS A 62 -17.71 6.71 -8.32
C LYS A 62 -16.26 7.14 -8.07
N VAL A 63 -15.48 7.37 -9.13
CA VAL A 63 -14.10 7.85 -9.00
C VAL A 63 -14.07 9.24 -8.35
N LYS A 64 -14.97 10.14 -8.74
CA LYS A 64 -15.08 11.48 -8.15
C LYS A 64 -15.46 11.41 -6.67
N ASP A 65 -16.43 10.59 -6.31
CA ASP A 65 -16.90 10.43 -4.93
C ASP A 65 -15.80 9.85 -4.02
N VAL A 66 -15.13 8.79 -4.48
CA VAL A 66 -13.99 8.21 -3.76
C VAL A 66 -12.87 9.23 -3.60
N LYS A 67 -12.58 10.03 -4.64
CA LYS A 67 -11.56 11.08 -4.58
C LYS A 67 -11.91 12.14 -3.52
N SER A 68 -13.17 12.57 -3.42
CA SER A 68 -13.59 13.52 -2.39
C SER A 68 -13.52 12.93 -0.98
N GLU A 69 -13.96 11.67 -0.80
CA GLU A 69 -13.94 11.01 0.51
C GLU A 69 -12.50 10.81 1.01
N VAL A 70 -11.59 10.40 0.11
CA VAL A 70 -10.16 10.28 0.42
C VAL A 70 -9.57 11.63 0.79
N LYS A 71 -9.88 12.70 0.05
CA LYS A 71 -9.41 14.05 0.35
C LYS A 71 -9.85 14.52 1.73
N GLU A 72 -11.12 14.34 2.07
CA GLU A 72 -11.67 14.69 3.39
C GLU A 72 -10.99 13.91 4.52
N LYS A 73 -10.76 12.60 4.34
CA LYS A 73 -10.05 11.76 5.32
C LYS A 73 -8.62 12.25 5.54
N ILE A 74 -7.92 12.65 4.48
CA ILE A 74 -6.56 13.21 4.58
C ILE A 74 -6.58 14.52 5.36
N GLU A 75 -7.45 15.48 5.01
CA GLU A 75 -7.57 16.76 5.72
C GLU A 75 -7.88 16.56 7.21
N LYS A 76 -8.78 15.63 7.53
CA LYS A 76 -9.11 15.29 8.93
C LYS A 76 -7.92 14.70 9.70
N VAL A 77 -7.12 13.84 9.05
CA VAL A 77 -5.91 13.27 9.66
C VAL A 77 -4.87 14.37 9.86
N GLU A 78 -4.67 15.24 8.87
CA GLU A 78 -3.74 16.36 8.93
C GLU A 78 -4.06 17.29 10.11
N HIS A 79 -5.32 17.73 10.24
CA HIS A 79 -5.76 18.56 11.36
C HIS A 79 -5.56 17.89 12.72
N LYS A 80 -5.83 16.57 12.83
CA LYS A 80 -5.58 15.82 14.08
C LYS A 80 -4.09 15.75 14.43
N VAL A 81 -3.23 15.54 13.43
CA VAL A 81 -1.78 15.48 13.63
C VAL A 81 -1.25 16.86 14.02
N GLN A 82 -1.64 17.92 13.31
CA GLN A 82 -1.27 19.30 13.65
C GLN A 82 -1.72 19.68 15.07
N GLY A 83 -2.94 19.32 15.48
CA GLY A 83 -3.42 19.55 16.84
C GLY A 83 -2.59 18.84 17.91
N LYS A 84 -2.21 17.58 17.68
CA LYS A 84 -1.34 16.83 18.59
C LYS A 84 0.08 17.41 18.66
N ILE A 85 0.62 17.85 17.52
CA ILE A 85 1.93 18.52 17.47
C ILE A 85 1.89 19.80 18.30
N GLY A 86 0.88 20.65 18.08
CA GLY A 86 0.73 21.89 18.85
C GLY A 86 0.56 21.65 20.36
N GLU A 87 -0.12 20.57 20.77
CA GLU A 87 -0.20 20.20 22.19
C GLU A 87 1.15 19.74 22.76
N ILE A 88 1.93 18.98 21.99
CA ILE A 88 3.29 18.56 22.38
C ILE A 88 4.21 19.77 22.50
N GLU A 89 4.21 20.66 21.52
CA GLU A 89 5.00 21.90 21.53
C GLU A 89 4.67 22.74 22.77
N ARG A 90 3.38 22.94 23.08
CA ARG A 90 2.95 23.65 24.28
C ARG A 90 3.48 23.01 25.57
N ARG A 91 3.40 21.69 25.69
CA ARG A 91 3.90 20.94 26.86
C ARG A 91 5.43 20.99 26.97
N LEU A 92 6.14 21.03 25.84
CA LEU A 92 7.59 21.16 25.81
C LEU A 92 8.01 22.55 26.29
N SER A 93 7.36 23.62 25.82
CA SER A 93 7.61 24.98 26.31
C SER A 93 7.34 25.11 27.81
N GLU A 94 6.26 24.52 28.32
CA GLU A 94 5.95 24.53 29.77
C GLU A 94 7.02 23.81 30.61
N LEU A 95 7.66 22.77 30.06
CA LEU A 95 8.78 22.08 30.71
C LEU A 95 10.09 22.87 30.63
N GLU A 96 10.35 23.58 29.53
CA GLU A 96 11.53 24.43 29.36
C GLU A 96 11.46 25.69 30.24
N ASP A 97 10.29 26.33 30.34
CA ASP A 97 10.08 27.55 31.14
C ASP A 97 10.01 27.27 32.65
N ARG A 98 9.82 26.00 33.07
CA ARG A 98 9.86 25.62 34.47
C ARG A 98 11.31 25.56 34.92
N PRO A 99 11.81 26.50 35.76
CA PRO A 99 13.16 26.39 36.29
C PRO A 99 13.23 25.08 37.08
N PHE A 100 14.21 24.23 36.75
CA PHE A 100 14.50 22.95 37.39
C PHE A 100 14.63 23.08 38.93
N ARG A 101 13.51 23.19 39.67
CA ARG A 101 13.51 23.29 41.15
C ARG A 101 13.62 21.94 41.85
N PHE A 102 13.65 20.83 41.10
CA PHE A 102 13.68 19.48 41.69
C PHE A 102 15.08 18.96 42.07
N PHE A 103 16.17 19.53 41.52
CA PHE A 103 17.54 19.15 41.90
C PHE A 103 18.16 20.06 42.98
N ALA A 104 17.43 21.08 43.44
CA ALA A 104 17.89 21.98 44.49
C ALA A 104 17.59 21.46 45.91
N SER A 105 17.34 20.16 46.09
CA SER A 105 17.27 19.56 47.42
C SER A 105 18.69 19.31 47.94
N PRO A 106 19.06 19.81 49.12
CA PRO A 106 20.35 19.53 49.76
C PRO A 106 20.66 18.04 49.92
N GLU A 107 19.65 17.16 49.90
CA GLU A 107 19.82 15.70 50.01
C GLU A 107 20.56 15.06 48.82
N PHE A 108 20.64 15.73 47.66
CA PHE A 108 21.41 15.24 46.51
C PHE A 108 22.81 15.85 46.39
N MET A 109 23.21 16.71 47.34
CA MET A 109 24.54 17.34 47.39
C MET A 109 25.61 16.44 48.05
N HIS A 110 25.29 15.17 48.32
CA HIS A 110 26.30 14.22 48.76
C HIS A 110 27.21 13.86 47.58
N PRO A 111 28.54 14.00 47.68
CA PRO A 111 29.43 13.44 46.68
C PRO A 111 29.15 11.94 46.60
N ARG A 112 28.66 11.48 45.44
CA ARG A 112 28.49 10.04 45.17
C ARG A 112 29.83 9.36 45.47
N PRO A 113 29.86 8.34 46.35
CA PRO A 113 31.08 7.56 46.55
C PRO A 113 31.53 7.02 45.19
N THR A 114 32.67 7.47 44.71
CA THR A 114 33.27 6.92 43.50
C THR A 114 33.91 5.60 43.91
N ILE A 115 33.18 4.50 43.81
CA ILE A 115 33.74 3.18 44.08
C ILE A 115 34.77 2.90 42.98
N LYS A 116 36.01 2.63 43.39
CA LYS A 116 37.13 2.37 42.49
C LYS A 116 36.80 1.21 41.53
N SER A 117 37.24 1.32 40.29
CA SER A 117 37.11 0.27 39.27
C SER A 117 37.75 -1.03 39.75
N LEU A 118 37.01 -2.13 39.63
CA LEU A 118 37.48 -3.48 39.97
C LEU A 118 38.51 -3.95 38.94
N THR A 119 39.53 -4.71 39.32
CA THR A 119 40.48 -5.34 38.38
C THR A 119 40.24 -6.84 38.37
N PHE A 120 40.18 -7.46 37.19
CA PHE A 120 40.07 -8.91 37.08
C PHE A 120 41.48 -9.52 37.14
N ASP A 121 41.75 -10.24 38.21
CA ASP A 121 43.04 -10.85 38.52
C ASP A 121 43.13 -12.35 38.17
N GLY A 122 42.02 -12.93 37.70
CA GLY A 122 41.90 -14.37 37.41
C GLY A 122 41.81 -15.27 38.65
N GLN A 123 41.86 -14.70 39.86
CA GLN A 123 41.74 -15.46 41.12
C GLN A 123 40.27 -15.69 41.49
N THR A 124 39.39 -14.74 41.15
CA THR A 124 37.94 -14.91 41.25
C THR A 124 37.36 -15.43 39.94
N SER A 125 36.30 -16.24 40.01
CA SER A 125 35.64 -16.72 38.79
C SER A 125 34.97 -15.57 38.02
N TRP A 126 34.91 -15.68 36.69
CA TRP A 126 34.31 -14.67 35.82
C TRP A 126 32.87 -14.30 36.22
N ALA A 127 32.08 -15.27 36.69
CA ALA A 127 30.71 -15.06 37.14
C ALA A 127 30.64 -14.15 38.39
N VAL A 128 31.55 -14.34 39.34
CA VAL A 128 31.65 -13.53 40.56
C VAL A 128 32.10 -12.11 40.20
N PHE A 129 33.10 -11.99 39.32
CA PHE A 129 33.56 -10.70 38.82
C PHE A 129 32.45 -9.90 38.13
N LYS A 130 31.68 -10.54 37.22
CA LYS A 130 30.56 -9.88 36.53
C LYS A 130 29.50 -9.36 37.49
N THR A 131 29.18 -10.14 38.51
CA THR A 131 28.20 -9.75 39.54
C THR A 131 28.69 -8.53 40.31
N GLN A 132 29.95 -8.51 40.73
CA GLN A 132 30.54 -7.37 41.43
C GLN A 132 30.67 -6.14 40.54
N PHE A 133 31.04 -6.32 39.27
CA PHE A 133 31.12 -5.23 38.28
C PHE A 133 29.75 -4.59 38.03
N ASP A 134 28.69 -5.38 37.93
CA ASP A 134 27.33 -4.89 37.69
C ASP A 134 26.80 -4.13 38.92
N VAL A 135 27.13 -4.57 40.14
CA VAL A 135 26.85 -3.83 41.39
C VAL A 135 27.57 -2.49 41.40
N VAL A 136 28.89 -2.47 41.16
CA VAL A 136 29.71 -1.25 41.18
C VAL A 136 29.26 -0.25 40.11
N SER A 137 28.99 -0.72 38.89
CA SER A 137 28.53 0.14 37.80
C SER A 137 27.17 0.76 38.06
N SER A 138 26.26 0.03 38.72
CA SER A 138 24.94 0.52 39.10
C SER A 138 25.03 1.54 40.23
N THR A 139 25.83 1.28 41.26
CA THR A 139 26.07 2.21 42.37
C THR A 139 26.72 3.51 41.88
N ASN A 140 27.67 3.40 40.93
CA ASN A 140 28.32 4.55 40.33
C ASN A 140 27.46 5.25 39.25
N GLY A 141 26.32 4.68 38.84
CA GLY A 141 25.45 5.23 37.80
C GLY A 141 26.10 5.31 36.42
N TRP A 142 26.97 4.36 36.08
CA TRP A 142 27.66 4.34 34.79
C TRP A 142 26.68 4.13 33.64
N THR A 143 26.82 4.94 32.59
CA THR A 143 26.16 4.69 31.31
C THR A 143 26.77 3.47 30.62
N ASP A 144 26.07 2.87 29.67
CA ASP A 144 26.54 1.65 29.00
C ASP A 144 27.91 1.84 28.31
N PHE A 145 28.19 3.05 27.82
CA PHE A 145 29.49 3.42 27.27
C PHE A 145 30.61 3.39 28.33
N VAL A 146 30.34 3.90 29.53
CA VAL A 146 31.30 3.90 30.65
C VAL A 146 31.48 2.48 31.19
N LYS A 147 30.42 1.68 31.26
CA LYS A 147 30.48 0.25 31.62
C LYS A 147 31.40 -0.52 30.68
N ALA A 148 31.24 -0.34 29.36
CA ALA A 148 32.08 -1.01 28.37
C ALA A 148 33.56 -0.62 28.52
N SER A 149 33.85 0.68 28.64
CA SER A 149 35.23 1.19 28.78
C SER A 149 35.91 0.66 30.05
N GLN A 150 35.19 0.66 31.18
CA GLN A 150 35.71 0.17 32.45
C GLN A 150 35.90 -1.34 32.45
N LEU A 151 35.00 -2.10 31.82
CA LEU A 151 35.14 -3.56 31.70
C LEU A 151 36.43 -3.94 30.96
N VAL A 152 36.73 -3.23 29.86
CA VAL A 152 37.98 -3.43 29.10
C VAL A 152 39.19 -3.06 29.95
N ALA A 153 39.14 -1.97 30.72
CA ALA A 153 40.22 -1.57 31.62
C ALA A 153 40.45 -2.60 32.75
N SER A 154 39.37 -3.11 33.35
CA SER A 154 39.41 -4.14 34.39
C SER A 154 40.06 -5.44 33.95
N LEU A 155 39.87 -5.83 32.68
CA LEU A 155 40.46 -7.02 32.08
C LEU A 155 41.94 -6.83 31.70
N ARG A 156 42.36 -5.58 31.45
CA ARG A 156 43.73 -5.24 31.04
C ARG A 156 44.78 -5.46 32.13
N GLY A 157 44.37 -5.54 33.41
CA GLY A 157 45.25 -5.84 34.53
C GLY A 157 45.89 -7.23 34.49
N SER A 158 45.32 -8.18 33.74
CA SER A 158 45.90 -9.52 33.51
C SER A 158 46.79 -9.59 32.25
N ALA A 159 46.75 -8.57 31.39
CA ALA A 159 47.41 -8.56 30.08
C ALA A 159 48.65 -7.64 30.01
N ALA A 160 49.42 -7.55 31.10
CA ALA A 160 50.81 -7.06 31.06
C ALA A 160 51.83 -8.20 30.84
N GLY A 161 51.37 -9.44 30.64
CA GLY A 161 52.22 -10.64 30.55
C GLY A 161 51.96 -11.58 29.37
N ALA A 162 51.28 -11.13 28.31
CA ALA A 162 51.18 -11.91 27.07
C ALA A 162 51.73 -11.07 25.91
N ASN A 163 53.05 -11.14 25.76
CA ASN A 163 53.77 -10.73 24.56
C ASN A 163 53.13 -11.39 23.33
N LEU A 164 53.01 -10.63 22.24
CA LEU A 164 53.01 -11.22 20.90
C LEU A 164 54.26 -12.07 20.74
N ILE A 165 54.12 -13.40 20.66
CA ILE A 165 54.67 -14.30 19.62
C ILE A 165 53.69 -15.47 19.49
#